data_AF-Q9US42-F1
#
_entry.id   AF-Q9US42-F1
#
_cell.length_a   1.000
_cell.length_b   1.000
_cell.length_c   1.000
_cell.angle_alpha   90.00
_cell.angle_beta   90.00
_cell.angle_gamma   90.00
#
_symmetry.space_group_name_H-M   'P 1'
#
loop_
_entity.id
_entity.type
_entity.pdbx_description
1 polymer ?
#
loop_
_entity_poly.entity_id
_entity_poly.type
_entity_poly.pdbx_seq_one_letter_code
_entity_poly.pdbx_strand_id
1 'polypeptide(L)'
;MSTETVAKLLSLQDIRYKAQKVLQKAESQSLKSFLYDPSKLPEVADFVVSVIQADFKGKYSTIPPHGRWQHFEVGNVPRLSQLVSKWEKEGVDSLEICKRVLDVTFVSVLLDAGAGDVWKYTDGKEAYGRSEGLAVASLRCFESGLFSSNPDFVYQVDGKALQALTSEKLGAGFQVTEQNPLAGVEGRATILRSLGKQLGSGRPSDFVGRIFPTGDFSKGLNVLELWSELQTLLIPIWPVRTSFEGQNLGDAWYLSTIDAIQPFHKLTQWLTYSLLIPFKSLLKVPVVNEELLTGLPEYRNGGLFVDLGVLTLRPEFSYATEYEPSSVTIVEWRAMTVVLLDKLLAFVNERLKPELSEPLSLAQMLEAGSWKSGRIIAKKLRPSTAGSPILIKSDGTLF
;
A
#
# COMPACT_ATOMS: atom_id res chain seq x y z
N MET A 1 17.96 -26.51 7.74
CA MET A 1 16.75 -25.65 7.65
C MET A 1 16.97 -24.47 8.58
N SER A 2 16.85 -23.22 8.11
CA SER A 2 16.86 -22.10 9.08
C SER A 2 15.61 -22.25 9.95
N THR A 3 15.78 -22.31 11.26
CA THR A 3 14.65 -22.23 12.20
C THR A 3 13.87 -20.96 11.91
N GLU A 4 12.56 -21.10 11.68
CA GLU A 4 11.68 -19.95 11.57
C GLU A 4 11.64 -19.23 12.91
N THR A 5 11.66 -17.90 12.87
CA THR A 5 11.48 -17.04 14.04
C THR A 5 10.47 -15.96 13.70
N VAL A 6 9.78 -15.42 14.71
CA VAL A 6 8.85 -14.30 14.50
C VAL A 6 9.55 -13.12 13.80
N ALA A 7 10.75 -12.74 14.25
CA ALA A 7 11.52 -11.66 13.64
C ALA A 7 11.80 -11.89 12.15
N LYS A 8 12.07 -13.14 11.75
CA LYS A 8 12.27 -13.49 10.34
C LYS A 8 10.97 -13.35 9.55
N LEU A 9 9.86 -13.89 10.04
CA LEU A 9 8.54 -13.80 9.38
C LEU A 9 8.02 -12.35 9.26
N LEU A 10 8.47 -11.45 10.13
CA LEU A 10 8.14 -10.03 10.09
C LEU A 10 9.07 -9.20 9.18
N SER A 11 10.13 -9.79 8.62
CA SER A 11 11.15 -9.07 7.83
C SER A 11 10.76 -8.89 6.35
N LEU A 12 11.24 -7.82 5.73
CA LEU A 12 11.13 -7.59 4.28
C LEU A 12 11.79 -8.71 3.46
N GLN A 13 12.94 -9.20 3.94
CA GLN A 13 13.69 -10.25 3.27
C GLN A 13 12.91 -11.55 3.18
N ASP A 14 12.17 -11.92 4.24
CA ASP A 14 11.43 -13.18 4.25
C ASP A 14 10.20 -13.12 3.33
N ILE A 15 9.58 -11.95 3.15
CA ILE A 15 8.50 -11.74 2.15
C ILE A 15 8.99 -12.18 0.76
N ARG A 16 10.10 -11.59 0.30
CA ARG A 16 10.70 -11.91 -1.01
C ARG A 16 11.21 -13.34 -1.06
N TYR A 17 11.91 -13.81 -0.02
CA TYR A 17 12.47 -15.17 0.04
C TYR A 17 11.40 -16.25 -0.07
N LYS A 18 10.29 -16.13 0.66
CA LYS A 18 9.18 -17.09 0.60
C LYS A 18 8.47 -17.01 -0.76
N ALA A 19 8.27 -15.81 -1.29
CA ALA A 19 7.63 -15.62 -2.60
C ALA A 19 8.47 -16.23 -3.74
N GLN A 20 9.81 -16.19 -3.64
CA GLN A 20 10.71 -16.89 -4.58
C GLN A 20 10.55 -18.41 -4.53
N LYS A 21 10.24 -19.01 -3.38
CA LYS A 21 9.90 -20.44 -3.32
C LYS A 21 8.59 -20.74 -4.04
N VAL A 22 7.62 -19.83 -3.97
CA VAL A 22 6.36 -19.96 -4.73
C VAL A 22 6.63 -19.87 -6.23
N LEU A 23 7.53 -18.97 -6.67
CA LEU A 23 7.96 -18.92 -8.07
C LEU A 23 8.56 -20.24 -8.54
N GLN A 24 9.43 -20.88 -7.75
CA GLN A 24 10.01 -22.18 -8.11
C GLN A 24 8.93 -23.27 -8.29
N LYS A 25 7.85 -23.20 -7.49
CA LYS A 25 6.68 -24.07 -7.67
C LYS A 25 5.90 -23.71 -8.94
N ALA A 26 5.81 -22.43 -9.30
CA ALA A 26 5.21 -21.98 -10.55
C ALA A 26 6.00 -22.45 -11.78
N GLU A 27 7.32 -22.31 -11.76
CA GLU A 27 8.21 -22.73 -12.86
C GLU A 27 8.17 -24.25 -13.09
N SER A 28 7.88 -25.03 -12.04
CA SER A 28 7.64 -26.47 -12.11
C SER A 28 6.16 -26.85 -12.29
N GLN A 29 5.29 -25.89 -12.66
CA GLN A 29 3.84 -26.10 -12.87
C GLN A 29 3.12 -26.77 -11.69
N SER A 30 3.60 -26.50 -10.47
CA SER A 30 3.20 -27.13 -9.22
C SER A 30 2.46 -26.17 -8.27
N LEU A 31 2.07 -24.97 -8.73
CA LEU A 31 1.08 -24.17 -8.02
C LEU A 31 -0.26 -24.91 -8.00
N LYS A 32 -0.98 -24.79 -6.90
CA LYS A 32 -2.26 -25.47 -6.65
C LYS A 32 -3.41 -24.79 -7.38
N SER A 33 -3.43 -23.47 -7.46
CA SER A 33 -4.57 -22.70 -7.98
C SER A 33 -4.35 -22.12 -9.36
N PHE A 34 -3.09 -21.92 -9.76
CA PHE A 34 -2.73 -21.26 -11.01
C PHE A 34 -1.86 -22.13 -11.92
N LEU A 35 -2.03 -21.94 -13.22
CA LEU A 35 -1.02 -22.22 -14.24
C LEU A 35 -0.19 -20.94 -14.44
N TYR A 36 1.11 -21.11 -14.61
CA TYR A 36 2.04 -20.00 -14.84
C TYR A 36 2.63 -20.09 -16.24
N ASP A 37 2.41 -19.03 -17.04
CA ASP A 37 2.96 -18.90 -18.38
C ASP A 37 3.97 -17.74 -18.44
N PRO A 38 5.28 -18.01 -18.27
CA PRO A 38 6.31 -16.97 -18.35
C PRO A 38 6.43 -16.35 -19.76
N SER A 39 5.95 -17.02 -20.81
CA SER A 39 6.05 -16.51 -22.18
C SER A 39 5.17 -15.27 -22.43
N LYS A 40 4.22 -14.99 -21.53
CA LYS A 40 3.36 -13.80 -21.55
C LYS A 40 3.99 -12.56 -20.93
N LEU A 41 5.04 -12.70 -20.11
CA LEU A 41 5.69 -11.56 -19.44
C LEU A 41 6.20 -10.47 -20.40
N PRO A 42 6.80 -10.78 -21.57
CA PRO A 42 7.16 -9.77 -22.55
C PRO A 42 6.00 -8.87 -22.98
N GLU A 43 4.81 -9.44 -23.22
CA GLU A 43 3.62 -8.70 -23.65
C GLU A 43 3.06 -7.83 -22.51
N VAL A 44 3.11 -8.33 -21.27
CA VAL A 44 2.79 -7.52 -20.08
C VAL A 44 3.73 -6.31 -19.98
N ALA A 45 5.03 -6.53 -20.19
CA ALA A 45 6.01 -5.45 -20.14
C ALA A 45 5.81 -4.42 -21.25
N ASP A 46 5.49 -4.86 -22.48
CA ASP A 46 5.16 -3.95 -23.59
C ASP A 46 3.93 -3.08 -23.26
N PHE A 47 2.89 -3.69 -22.69
CA PHE A 47 1.71 -2.95 -22.25
C PHE A 47 2.03 -1.92 -21.17
N VAL A 48 2.77 -2.32 -20.13
CA VAL A 48 3.18 -1.43 -19.04
C VAL A 48 4.06 -0.29 -19.54
N VAL A 49 5.01 -0.57 -20.43
CA VAL A 49 5.86 0.45 -21.07
C VAL A 49 5.02 1.44 -21.85
N SER A 50 4.02 0.97 -22.61
CA SER A 50 3.13 1.87 -23.35
C SER A 50 2.36 2.84 -22.43
N VAL A 51 1.94 2.36 -21.26
CA VAL A 51 1.26 3.19 -20.25
C VAL A 51 2.22 4.21 -19.65
N ILE A 52 3.45 3.80 -19.30
CA ILE A 52 4.48 4.72 -18.79
C ILE A 52 4.82 5.79 -19.83
N GLN A 53 5.06 5.39 -21.08
CA GLN A 53 5.40 6.29 -22.19
C GLN A 53 4.29 7.31 -22.45
N ALA A 54 3.01 6.91 -22.36
CA ALA A 54 1.88 7.79 -22.59
C ALA A 54 1.90 9.03 -21.67
N ASP A 55 2.36 8.89 -20.42
CA ASP A 55 2.38 9.99 -19.46
C ASP A 55 3.77 10.66 -19.31
N PHE A 56 4.86 9.88 -19.47
CA PHE A 56 6.20 10.27 -19.02
C PHE A 56 7.29 10.25 -20.10
N LYS A 57 6.95 10.00 -21.38
CA LYS A 57 7.95 10.04 -22.46
C LYS A 57 8.73 11.35 -22.46
N GLY A 58 10.06 11.24 -22.43
CA GLY A 58 10.99 12.37 -22.39
C GLY A 58 11.17 13.04 -21.01
N LYS A 59 10.46 12.57 -19.98
CA LYS A 59 10.49 13.14 -18.62
C LYS A 59 10.43 12.06 -17.53
N TYR A 60 11.04 10.89 -17.75
CA TYR A 60 11.00 9.75 -16.84
C TYR A 60 11.54 10.07 -15.43
N SER A 61 12.49 11.00 -15.30
CA SER A 61 13.00 11.49 -14.00
C SER A 61 11.94 12.20 -13.15
N THR A 62 10.82 12.60 -13.75
CA THR A 62 9.68 13.22 -13.06
C THR A 62 8.64 12.21 -12.56
N ILE A 63 8.81 10.91 -12.85
CA ILE A 63 7.90 9.88 -12.33
C ILE A 63 7.99 9.91 -10.79
N PRO A 64 6.87 10.22 -10.10
CA PRO A 64 6.88 10.23 -8.66
C PRO A 64 7.08 8.81 -8.10
N PRO A 65 7.67 8.67 -6.91
CA PRO A 65 7.62 7.40 -6.21
C PRO A 65 6.17 7.04 -5.90
N HIS A 66 5.84 5.74 -5.94
CA HIS A 66 4.52 5.27 -5.52
C HIS A 66 4.30 5.58 -4.05
N GLY A 67 3.22 6.31 -3.73
CA GLY A 67 2.89 6.65 -2.35
C GLY A 67 1.53 7.32 -2.19
N ARG A 68 1.18 7.55 -0.93
CA ARG A 68 -0.11 8.19 -0.59
C ARG A 68 -0.18 9.66 -1.01
N TRP A 69 0.96 10.34 -1.15
CA TRP A 69 1.01 11.75 -1.56
C TRP A 69 0.28 11.99 -2.89
N GLN A 70 0.55 11.16 -3.90
CA GLN A 70 -0.05 11.26 -5.23
C GLN A 70 -1.58 11.08 -5.16
N HIS A 71 -2.06 10.24 -4.25
CA HIS A 71 -3.48 10.02 -4.02
C HIS A 71 -4.18 11.23 -3.39
N PHE A 72 -3.51 11.95 -2.48
CA PHE A 72 -4.05 13.21 -1.93
C PHE A 72 -4.23 14.28 -3.02
N GLU A 73 -3.41 14.21 -4.08
CA GLU A 73 -3.39 15.18 -5.18
C GLU A 73 -4.17 14.73 -6.43
N VAL A 74 -5.00 13.70 -6.29
CA VAL A 74 -5.87 13.21 -7.38
C VAL A 74 -6.69 14.34 -8.01
N GLY A 75 -6.82 14.30 -9.33
CA GLY A 75 -7.51 15.32 -10.11
C GLY A 75 -6.69 16.58 -10.36
N ASN A 76 -5.36 16.52 -10.20
CA ASN A 76 -4.44 17.65 -10.32
C ASN A 76 -4.77 18.81 -9.36
N VAL A 77 -5.32 18.47 -8.18
CA VAL A 77 -5.59 19.45 -7.12
C VAL A 77 -4.55 19.24 -6.03
N PRO A 78 -3.59 20.15 -5.83
CA PRO A 78 -2.44 19.95 -4.94
C PRO A 78 -2.81 20.12 -3.46
N ARG A 79 -3.77 19.34 -2.95
CA ARG A 79 -4.39 19.52 -1.61
C ARG A 79 -3.35 19.49 -0.49
N LEU A 80 -2.50 18.46 -0.47
CA LEU A 80 -1.49 18.31 0.57
C LEU A 80 -0.36 19.34 0.40
N SER A 81 0.11 19.58 -0.82
CA SER A 81 1.11 20.62 -1.08
C SER A 81 0.62 22.02 -0.66
N GLN A 82 -0.66 22.33 -0.87
CA GLN A 82 -1.26 23.59 -0.40
C GLN A 82 -1.26 23.71 1.12
N LEU A 83 -1.55 22.62 1.85
CA LEU A 83 -1.46 22.59 3.31
C LEU A 83 -0.02 22.79 3.80
N VAL A 84 0.93 22.11 3.17
CA VAL A 84 2.36 22.27 3.48
C VAL A 84 2.79 23.72 3.26
N SER A 85 2.51 24.30 2.08
CA SER A 85 2.82 25.70 1.81
C SER A 85 2.09 26.69 2.73
N LYS A 86 0.91 26.35 3.24
CA LYS A 86 0.23 27.14 4.27
C LYS A 86 1.02 27.12 5.57
N TRP A 87 1.40 25.94 6.08
CA TRP A 87 2.16 25.82 7.32
C TRP A 87 3.55 26.45 7.23
N GLU A 88 4.22 26.35 6.08
CA GLU A 88 5.49 27.05 5.82
C GLU A 88 5.32 28.57 5.96
N LYS A 89 4.26 29.15 5.38
CA LYS A 89 3.95 30.59 5.50
C LYS A 89 3.57 31.01 6.91
N GLU A 90 2.99 30.12 7.70
CA GLU A 90 2.68 30.33 9.11
C GLU A 90 3.93 30.21 10.01
N GLY A 91 5.09 29.84 9.45
CA GLY A 91 6.35 29.72 10.19
C GLY A 91 6.47 28.42 11.00
N VAL A 92 5.67 27.40 10.69
CA VAL A 92 5.80 26.07 11.29
C VAL A 92 7.13 25.45 10.83
N ASP A 93 7.88 24.86 11.76
CA ASP A 93 9.17 24.27 11.44
C ASP A 93 9.03 23.03 10.53
N SER A 94 10.05 22.77 9.70
CA SER A 94 10.02 21.68 8.72
C SER A 94 9.82 20.29 9.34
N LEU A 95 10.31 20.07 10.56
CA LEU A 95 10.13 18.81 11.26
C LEU A 95 8.67 18.61 11.64
N GLU A 96 8.03 19.62 12.25
CA GLU A 96 6.61 19.55 12.57
C GLU A 96 5.75 19.43 11.31
N ILE A 97 6.04 20.16 10.24
CA ILE A 97 5.38 19.98 8.93
C ILE A 97 5.49 18.53 8.47
N CYS A 98 6.70 17.95 8.51
CA CYS A 98 6.90 16.54 8.17
C CYS A 98 6.08 15.62 9.08
N LYS A 99 6.08 15.84 10.40
CA LYS A 99 5.27 15.07 11.36
C LYS A 99 3.77 15.13 11.04
N ARG A 100 3.23 16.30 10.67
CA ARG A 100 1.83 16.44 10.24
C ARG A 100 1.54 15.62 8.98
N VAL A 101 2.44 15.63 8.00
CA VAL A 101 2.30 14.82 6.79
C VAL A 101 2.38 13.32 7.10
N LEU A 102 3.34 12.90 7.93
CA LEU A 102 3.49 11.52 8.36
C LEU A 102 2.24 11.02 9.10
N ASP A 103 1.67 11.85 9.99
CA ASP A 103 0.44 11.57 10.72
C ASP A 103 -0.76 11.33 9.79
N VAL A 104 -1.06 12.25 8.87
CA VAL A 104 -2.19 12.07 7.94
C VAL A 104 -1.94 10.90 6.98
N THR A 105 -0.68 10.66 6.61
CA THR A 105 -0.31 9.51 5.78
C THR A 105 -0.57 8.18 6.48
N PHE A 106 -0.26 8.10 7.79
CA PHE A 106 -0.53 6.92 8.62
C PHE A 106 -2.01 6.56 8.60
N VAL A 107 -2.89 7.48 9.01
CA VAL A 107 -4.33 7.21 9.05
C VAL A 107 -4.87 6.94 7.66
N SER A 108 -4.42 7.70 6.65
CA SER A 108 -4.88 7.51 5.29
C SER A 108 -4.54 6.13 4.73
N VAL A 109 -3.31 5.65 4.94
CA VAL A 109 -2.89 4.31 4.46
C VAL A 109 -3.63 3.20 5.21
N LEU A 110 -3.81 3.31 6.53
CA LEU A 110 -4.54 2.30 7.31
C LEU A 110 -6.03 2.22 6.93
N LEU A 111 -6.60 3.34 6.45
CA LEU A 111 -7.95 3.40 5.90
C LEU A 111 -8.03 2.93 4.44
N ASP A 112 -6.92 2.59 3.79
CA ASP A 112 -6.86 2.09 2.41
C ASP A 112 -6.86 0.56 2.39
N ALA A 113 -8.01 -0.07 2.58
CA ALA A 113 -8.12 -1.54 2.47
C ALA A 113 -9.19 -1.94 1.44
N GLY A 114 -9.23 -1.23 0.30
CA GLY A 114 -10.24 -1.42 -0.74
C GLY A 114 -11.60 -0.75 -0.43
N ALA A 115 -12.02 0.18 -1.29
CA ALA A 115 -13.30 0.88 -1.15
C ALA A 115 -14.49 0.18 -1.83
N GLY A 116 -14.28 -0.98 -2.45
CA GLY A 116 -15.23 -1.52 -3.43
C GLY A 116 -15.33 -0.63 -4.68
N ASP A 117 -16.29 -0.91 -5.56
CA ASP A 117 -16.53 -0.19 -6.81
C ASP A 117 -17.71 0.80 -6.76
N VAL A 118 -18.46 0.79 -5.66
CA VAL A 118 -19.65 1.62 -5.45
C VAL A 118 -19.32 2.95 -4.78
N TRP A 119 -18.58 2.93 -3.66
CA TRP A 119 -18.32 4.13 -2.86
C TRP A 119 -17.52 5.20 -3.62
N LYS A 120 -17.94 6.46 -3.44
CA LYS A 120 -17.22 7.65 -3.92
C LYS A 120 -17.20 8.75 -2.86
N TYR A 121 -16.10 9.48 -2.79
CA TYR A 121 -15.99 10.72 -2.03
C TYR A 121 -16.17 11.93 -2.95
N THR A 122 -17.12 12.80 -2.63
CA THR A 122 -17.34 14.04 -3.37
C THR A 122 -16.55 15.18 -2.71
N ASP A 123 -15.65 15.81 -3.46
CA ASP A 123 -14.86 16.97 -3.02
C ASP A 123 -15.09 18.12 -4.01
N GLY A 124 -15.94 19.07 -3.61
CA GLY A 124 -16.40 20.12 -4.52
C GLY A 124 -17.31 19.58 -5.61
N LYS A 125 -16.90 19.72 -6.88
CA LYS A 125 -17.65 19.24 -8.06
C LYS A 125 -17.22 17.84 -8.52
N GLU A 126 -16.11 17.35 -8.02
CA GLU A 126 -15.52 16.08 -8.45
C GLU A 126 -15.86 14.96 -7.46
N ALA A 127 -15.97 13.74 -7.98
CA ALA A 127 -16.18 12.54 -7.18
C ALA A 127 -15.10 11.50 -7.45
N TYR A 128 -14.44 11.04 -6.40
CA TYR A 128 -13.32 10.10 -6.47
C TYR A 128 -13.69 8.80 -5.75
N GLY A 129 -13.52 7.66 -6.43
CA GLY A 129 -13.67 6.34 -5.81
C GLY A 129 -12.32 5.71 -5.45
N ARG A 130 -12.36 4.46 -4.96
CA ARG A 130 -11.17 3.63 -4.69
C ARG A 130 -10.16 4.33 -3.74
N SER A 131 -8.89 3.96 -3.84
CA SER A 131 -7.80 4.46 -2.98
C SER A 131 -7.63 5.98 -3.04
N GLU A 132 -7.90 6.61 -4.19
CA GLU A 132 -7.88 8.06 -4.35
C GLU A 132 -8.98 8.76 -3.56
N GLY A 133 -10.22 8.27 -3.64
CA GLY A 133 -11.32 8.79 -2.82
C GLY A 133 -11.03 8.66 -1.33
N LEU A 134 -10.48 7.51 -0.90
CA LEU A 134 -10.09 7.28 0.50
C LEU A 134 -9.01 8.27 0.95
N ALA A 135 -8.06 8.62 0.06
CA ALA A 135 -7.03 9.61 0.36
C ALA A 135 -7.62 11.02 0.55
N VAL A 136 -8.49 11.46 -0.37
CA VAL A 136 -9.16 12.77 -0.23
C VAL A 136 -10.04 12.81 1.02
N ALA A 137 -10.85 11.78 1.28
CA ALA A 137 -11.70 11.70 2.46
C ALA A 137 -10.90 11.78 3.77
N SER A 138 -9.82 11.00 3.88
CA SER A 138 -8.95 11.01 5.06
C SER A 138 -8.24 12.36 5.24
N LEU A 139 -7.83 13.03 4.15
CA LEU A 139 -7.25 14.37 4.23
C LEU A 139 -8.27 15.41 4.72
N ARG A 140 -9.52 15.39 4.21
CA ARG A 140 -10.58 16.29 4.69
C ARG A 140 -10.94 16.04 6.15
N CYS A 141 -10.98 14.77 6.57
CA CYS A 141 -11.16 14.42 7.98
C CYS A 141 -10.03 15.00 8.85
N PHE A 142 -8.79 14.87 8.41
CA PHE A 142 -7.63 15.46 9.09
C PHE A 142 -7.72 16.99 9.17
N GLU A 143 -8.08 17.67 8.07
CA GLU A 143 -8.27 19.13 8.05
C GLU A 143 -9.38 19.60 8.99
N SER A 144 -10.41 18.78 9.21
CA SER A 144 -11.50 19.07 10.14
C SER A 144 -11.15 18.85 11.62
N GLY A 145 -9.96 18.29 11.91
CA GLY A 145 -9.54 17.94 13.27
C GLY A 145 -10.11 16.61 13.78
N LEU A 146 -10.72 15.78 12.93
CA LEU A 146 -11.34 14.51 13.35
C LEU A 146 -10.36 13.58 14.09
N PHE A 147 -9.07 13.67 13.76
CA PHE A 147 -8.01 12.83 14.33
C PHE A 147 -7.18 13.53 15.40
N SER A 148 -7.55 14.73 15.84
CA SER A 148 -6.86 15.48 16.90
C SER A 148 -7.77 15.64 18.13
N SER A 149 -7.19 15.43 19.32
CA SER A 149 -7.85 15.67 20.60
C SER A 149 -7.54 17.05 21.16
N ASN A 150 -6.65 17.80 20.50
CA ASN A 150 -6.25 19.13 20.93
C ASN A 150 -6.78 20.20 19.94
N PRO A 151 -7.72 21.07 20.37
CA PRO A 151 -8.29 22.10 19.50
C PRO A 151 -7.26 23.15 19.05
N ASP A 152 -6.16 23.33 19.79
CA ASP A 152 -5.08 24.25 19.41
C ASP A 152 -4.18 23.67 18.31
N PHE A 153 -4.20 22.34 18.12
CA PHE A 153 -3.42 21.62 17.12
C PHE A 153 -4.34 20.76 16.25
N VAL A 154 -5.14 21.41 15.41
CA VAL A 154 -6.12 20.73 14.53
C VAL A 154 -5.44 19.76 13.55
N TYR A 155 -4.31 20.16 12.98
CA TYR A 155 -3.58 19.39 11.95
C TYR A 155 -2.63 18.35 12.55
N GLN A 156 -3.12 17.47 13.42
CA GLN A 156 -2.35 16.33 13.93
C GLN A 156 -3.19 15.05 14.01
N VAL A 157 -2.52 13.92 14.18
CA VAL A 157 -3.15 12.66 14.59
C VAL A 157 -2.60 12.28 15.96
N ASP A 158 -3.46 12.05 16.95
CA ASP A 158 -3.03 11.57 18.27
C ASP A 158 -3.84 10.39 18.80
N GLY A 159 -3.20 9.63 19.70
CA GLY A 159 -3.76 8.39 20.19
C GLY A 159 -5.08 8.55 20.96
N LYS A 160 -5.30 9.70 21.63
CA LYS A 160 -6.56 9.95 22.35
C LYS A 160 -7.72 10.13 21.38
N ALA A 161 -7.53 10.94 20.34
CA ALA A 161 -8.55 11.14 19.31
C ALA A 161 -8.88 9.84 18.56
N LEU A 162 -7.84 9.08 18.20
CA LEU A 162 -8.02 7.80 17.52
C LEU A 162 -8.77 6.78 18.39
N GLN A 163 -8.49 6.69 19.69
CA GLN A 163 -9.23 5.82 20.62
C GLN A 163 -10.70 6.22 20.74
N ALA A 164 -11.00 7.53 20.68
CA ALA A 164 -12.35 8.08 20.77
C ALA A 164 -13.12 8.06 19.43
N LEU A 165 -12.50 7.59 18.34
CA LEU A 165 -13.10 7.58 17.01
C LEU A 165 -14.19 6.52 16.91
N THR A 166 -15.43 6.96 16.66
CA THR A 166 -16.55 6.06 16.40
C THR A 166 -16.72 5.80 14.91
N SER A 167 -17.35 4.67 14.58
CA SER A 167 -17.61 4.27 13.20
C SER A 167 -18.59 5.21 12.50
N GLU A 168 -19.51 5.83 13.23
CA GLU A 168 -20.43 6.85 12.71
C GLU A 168 -19.68 8.12 12.33
N LYS A 169 -18.76 8.60 13.18
CA LYS A 169 -17.93 9.78 12.88
C LYS A 169 -17.05 9.54 11.66
N LEU A 170 -16.40 8.37 11.59
CA LEU A 170 -15.61 7.99 10.43
C LEU A 170 -16.49 7.88 9.17
N GLY A 171 -17.64 7.22 9.27
CA GLY A 171 -18.61 7.08 8.18
C GLY A 171 -19.10 8.42 7.66
N ALA A 172 -19.45 9.37 8.55
CA ALA A 172 -19.83 10.73 8.17
C ALA A 172 -18.69 11.47 7.46
N GLY A 173 -17.46 11.40 7.98
CA GLY A 173 -16.28 11.97 7.35
C GLY A 173 -15.98 11.37 5.97
N PHE A 174 -16.37 10.11 5.74
CA PHE A 174 -16.24 9.38 4.48
C PHE A 174 -17.51 9.43 3.62
N GLN A 175 -18.52 10.25 3.98
CA GLN A 175 -19.77 10.39 3.23
C GLN A 175 -20.53 9.06 3.03
N VAL A 176 -20.43 8.16 4.00
CA VAL A 176 -21.08 6.85 3.95
C VAL A 176 -22.57 7.01 4.21
N THR A 177 -23.38 6.52 3.28
CA THR A 177 -24.84 6.46 3.37
C THR A 177 -25.32 5.14 2.74
N GLU A 178 -26.62 4.84 2.84
CA GLU A 178 -27.19 3.67 2.16
C GLU A 178 -26.98 3.70 0.63
N GLN A 179 -26.97 4.89 0.02
CA GLN A 179 -26.77 5.09 -1.41
C GLN A 179 -25.30 5.24 -1.81
N ASN A 180 -24.40 5.40 -0.83
CA ASN A 180 -22.96 5.49 -1.02
C ASN A 180 -22.23 4.59 0.00
N PRO A 181 -22.42 3.26 -0.07
CA PRO A 181 -21.93 2.35 0.95
C PRO A 181 -20.42 2.12 0.81
N LEU A 182 -19.69 2.26 1.92
CA LEU A 182 -18.30 1.84 2.05
C LEU A 182 -18.24 0.53 2.86
N ALA A 183 -17.67 -0.52 2.28
CA ALA A 183 -17.47 -1.77 3.02
C ALA A 183 -16.45 -1.60 4.15
N GLY A 184 -16.71 -2.24 5.29
CA GLY A 184 -15.75 -2.37 6.38
C GLY A 184 -15.48 -1.10 7.20
N VAL A 185 -16.42 -0.16 7.31
CA VAL A 185 -16.25 1.06 8.13
C VAL A 185 -15.93 0.72 9.60
N GLU A 186 -16.58 -0.29 10.17
CA GLU A 186 -16.31 -0.75 11.54
C GLU A 186 -14.89 -1.32 11.69
N GLY A 187 -14.45 -2.14 10.73
CA GLY A 187 -13.08 -2.68 10.71
C GLY A 187 -12.04 -1.57 10.61
N ARG A 188 -12.29 -0.56 9.77
CA ARG A 188 -11.45 0.64 9.62
C ARG A 188 -11.35 1.44 10.91
N ALA A 189 -12.49 1.73 11.55
CA ALA A 189 -12.52 2.46 12.81
C ALA A 189 -11.82 1.67 13.93
N THR A 190 -12.01 0.34 13.97
CA THR A 190 -11.33 -0.55 14.93
C THR A 190 -9.82 -0.52 14.77
N ILE A 191 -9.27 -0.58 13.55
CA ILE A 191 -7.82 -0.45 13.31
C ILE A 191 -7.29 0.87 13.85
N LEU A 192 -7.99 1.98 13.60
CA LEU A 192 -7.56 3.29 14.08
C LEU A 192 -7.64 3.39 15.61
N ARG A 193 -8.70 2.86 16.25
CA ARG A 193 -8.78 2.79 17.72
C ARG A 193 -7.66 1.95 18.31
N SER A 194 -7.33 0.81 17.70
CA SER A 194 -6.21 -0.03 18.10
C SER A 194 -4.87 0.69 17.97
N LEU A 195 -4.65 1.43 16.88
CA LEU A 195 -3.49 2.31 16.75
C LEU A 195 -3.47 3.36 17.88
N GLY A 196 -4.59 4.01 18.14
CA GLY A 196 -4.68 5.00 19.20
C GLY A 196 -4.31 4.43 20.57
N LYS A 197 -4.69 3.18 20.85
CA LYS A 197 -4.31 2.47 22.08
C LYS A 197 -2.80 2.24 22.16
N GLN A 198 -2.15 1.86 21.05
CA GLN A 198 -0.69 1.67 21.02
C GLN A 198 0.06 3.00 21.19
N LEU A 199 -0.48 4.09 20.67
CA LEU A 199 0.14 5.42 20.79
C LEU A 199 -0.05 6.05 22.18
N GLY A 200 -1.10 5.68 22.91
CA GLY A 200 -1.44 6.32 24.17
C GLY A 200 -1.74 7.82 23.98
N SER A 201 -0.90 8.69 24.57
CA SER A 201 -0.98 10.14 24.36
C SER A 201 -0.11 10.68 23.22
N GLY A 202 0.62 9.80 22.53
CA GLY A 202 1.52 10.17 21.44
C GLY A 202 0.84 10.28 20.07
N ARG A 203 1.67 10.55 19.07
CA ARG A 203 1.33 10.67 17.65
C ARG A 203 1.98 9.55 16.85
N PRO A 204 1.40 9.11 15.71
CA PRO A 204 2.07 8.15 14.84
C PRO A 204 3.49 8.59 14.47
N SER A 205 3.69 9.87 14.15
CA SER A 205 4.99 10.44 13.76
C SER A 205 6.05 10.54 14.88
N ASP A 206 5.75 10.19 16.13
CA ASP A 206 6.72 10.28 17.22
C ASP A 206 7.90 9.30 17.07
N PHE A 207 7.79 8.29 16.18
CA PHE A 207 8.92 7.43 15.81
C PHE A 207 10.10 8.21 15.21
N VAL A 208 9.87 9.39 14.62
CA VAL A 208 10.93 10.22 14.03
C VAL A 208 12.00 10.55 15.07
N GLY A 209 11.60 10.85 16.31
CA GLY A 209 12.55 11.13 17.39
C GLY A 209 13.32 9.90 17.89
N ARG A 210 12.81 8.68 17.64
CA ARG A 210 13.52 7.44 17.96
C ARG A 210 14.59 7.11 16.91
N ILE A 211 14.27 7.32 15.63
CA ILE A 211 15.22 7.12 14.52
C ILE A 211 16.28 8.24 14.50
N PHE A 212 15.87 9.49 14.76
CA PHE A 212 16.75 10.66 14.75
C PHE A 212 16.80 11.35 16.12
N PRO A 213 17.39 10.72 17.15
CA PRO A 213 17.36 11.25 18.52
C PRO A 213 18.09 12.59 18.69
N THR A 214 19.04 12.90 17.80
CA THR A 214 19.75 14.18 17.78
C THR A 214 19.12 15.22 16.86
N GLY A 215 18.05 14.86 16.13
CA GLY A 215 17.49 15.68 15.05
C GLY A 215 18.41 15.82 13.81
N ASP A 216 19.52 15.07 13.77
CA ASP A 216 20.46 15.09 12.65
C ASP A 216 20.00 14.13 11.55
N PHE A 217 19.38 14.69 10.52
CA PHE A 217 18.90 13.97 9.34
C PHE A 217 19.99 13.62 8.33
N SER A 218 21.21 14.16 8.48
CA SER A 218 22.30 13.94 7.51
C SER A 218 22.81 12.50 7.49
N LYS A 219 22.60 11.75 8.59
CA LYS A 219 22.92 10.31 8.70
C LYS A 219 22.11 9.45 7.74
N GLY A 220 21.01 9.97 7.21
CA GLY A 220 20.09 9.25 6.35
C GLY A 220 19.17 8.29 7.12
N LEU A 221 18.19 7.76 6.40
CA LEU A 221 17.21 6.80 6.87
C LEU A 221 17.49 5.43 6.27
N ASN A 222 17.73 4.44 7.11
CA ASN A 222 17.74 3.05 6.67
C ASN A 222 16.31 2.51 6.63
N VAL A 223 15.87 2.00 5.48
CA VAL A 223 14.53 1.40 5.34
C VAL A 223 14.28 0.27 6.32
N LEU A 224 15.31 -0.49 6.72
CA LEU A 224 15.16 -1.56 7.72
C LEU A 224 14.85 -1.03 9.12
N GLU A 225 15.38 0.14 9.48
CA GLU A 225 15.09 0.78 10.76
C GLU A 225 13.66 1.31 10.78
N LEU A 226 13.24 2.01 9.72
CA LEU A 226 11.85 2.42 9.54
C LEU A 226 10.90 1.21 9.57
N TRP A 227 11.24 0.14 8.85
CA TRP A 227 10.45 -1.09 8.83
C TRP A 227 10.26 -1.68 10.23
N SER A 228 11.34 -1.75 11.02
CA SER A 228 11.30 -2.26 12.39
C SER A 228 10.41 -1.43 13.30
N GLU A 229 10.52 -0.10 13.23
CA GLU A 229 9.65 0.83 13.97
C GLU A 229 8.17 0.64 13.59
N LEU A 230 7.89 0.56 12.29
CA LEU A 230 6.52 0.38 11.81
C LEU A 230 5.94 -0.97 12.21
N GLN A 231 6.68 -2.06 12.08
CA GLN A 231 6.19 -3.40 12.48
C GLN A 231 5.94 -3.49 13.98
N THR A 232 6.82 -2.90 14.80
CA THR A 232 6.65 -2.86 16.26
C THR A 232 5.33 -2.16 16.64
N LEU A 233 5.03 -1.03 15.99
CA LEU A 233 3.81 -0.28 16.24
C LEU A 233 2.55 -0.96 15.67
N LEU A 234 2.64 -1.54 14.47
CA LEU A 234 1.47 -1.96 13.70
C LEU A 234 1.08 -3.42 13.92
N ILE A 235 2.00 -4.35 14.22
CA ILE A 235 1.62 -5.75 14.44
C ILE A 235 0.52 -5.93 15.52
N PRO A 236 0.57 -5.21 16.65
CA PRO A 236 -0.48 -5.28 17.67
C PRO A 236 -1.84 -4.70 17.25
N ILE A 237 -1.92 -3.88 16.19
CA ILE A 237 -3.17 -3.23 15.79
C ILE A 237 -4.02 -4.11 14.86
N TRP A 238 -3.39 -5.07 14.19
CA TRP A 238 -4.06 -5.94 13.23
C TRP A 238 -4.90 -7.01 13.93
N PRO A 239 -6.04 -7.41 13.34
CA PRO A 239 -6.76 -8.60 13.77
C PRO A 239 -5.81 -9.82 13.81
N VAL A 240 -6.00 -10.70 14.79
CA VAL A 240 -5.24 -11.95 14.87
C VAL A 240 -5.77 -12.90 13.80
N ARG A 241 -4.90 -13.28 12.86
CA ARG A 241 -5.22 -14.16 11.72
C ARG A 241 -4.33 -15.38 11.70
N THR A 242 -3.02 -15.15 11.61
CA THR A 242 -1.98 -16.17 11.73
C THR A 242 -1.12 -15.83 12.93
N SER A 243 -0.85 -16.83 13.76
CA SER A 243 0.06 -16.72 14.90
C SER A 243 1.21 -17.70 14.77
N PHE A 244 2.39 -17.29 15.20
CA PHE A 244 3.57 -18.13 15.32
C PHE A 244 4.19 -17.91 16.70
N GLU A 245 4.42 -19.00 17.44
CA GLU A 245 4.88 -18.93 18.84
C GLU A 245 4.01 -18.01 19.72
N GLY A 246 2.68 -18.02 19.50
CA GLY A 246 1.72 -17.19 20.23
C GLY A 246 1.69 -15.71 19.82
N GLN A 247 2.53 -15.27 18.90
CA GLN A 247 2.59 -13.88 18.44
C GLN A 247 1.80 -13.69 17.14
N ASN A 248 1.05 -12.59 17.04
CA ASN A 248 0.35 -12.22 15.80
C ASN A 248 1.36 -11.87 14.70
N LEU A 249 1.10 -12.34 13.49
CA LEU A 249 1.90 -11.99 12.31
C LEU A 249 1.20 -10.99 11.38
N GLY A 250 -0.03 -10.57 11.68
CA GLY A 250 -0.76 -9.60 10.87
C GLY A 250 -1.10 -10.15 9.47
N ASP A 251 -0.48 -9.61 8.43
CA ASP A 251 -0.71 -10.01 7.03
C ASP A 251 0.31 -11.05 6.57
N ALA A 252 0.14 -12.26 7.10
CA ALA A 252 0.91 -13.46 6.78
C ALA A 252 0.01 -14.69 6.87
N TRP A 253 0.23 -15.69 6.01
CA TRP A 253 -0.67 -16.83 5.87
C TRP A 253 0.09 -18.13 5.62
N TYR A 254 -0.39 -19.23 6.19
CA TYR A 254 0.13 -20.55 5.82
C TYR A 254 -0.20 -20.88 4.36
N LEU A 255 0.82 -21.25 3.59
CA LEU A 255 0.72 -21.63 2.19
C LEU A 255 1.16 -23.08 2.00
N SER A 256 0.18 -23.95 1.79
CA SER A 256 0.40 -25.39 1.58
C SER A 256 1.17 -25.75 0.30
N THR A 257 1.40 -24.81 -0.62
CA THR A 257 2.21 -24.98 -1.85
C THR A 257 3.71 -25.05 -1.56
N ILE A 258 4.15 -24.34 -0.52
CA ILE A 258 5.55 -24.34 -0.06
C ILE A 258 5.68 -24.90 1.37
N ASP A 259 4.57 -25.34 1.96
CA ASP A 259 4.47 -25.83 3.33
C ASP A 259 5.11 -24.89 4.35
N ALA A 260 4.77 -23.60 4.26
CA ALA A 260 5.32 -22.56 5.13
C ALA A 260 4.39 -21.34 5.23
N ILE A 261 4.64 -20.47 6.22
CA ILE A 261 4.01 -19.16 6.29
C ILE A 261 4.62 -18.25 5.22
N GLN A 262 3.77 -17.64 4.39
CA GLN A 262 4.09 -16.57 3.47
C GLN A 262 3.68 -15.23 4.08
N PRO A 263 4.63 -14.37 4.48
CA PRO A 263 4.33 -13.01 4.90
C PRO A 263 4.14 -12.07 3.71
N PHE A 264 3.34 -11.02 3.90
CA PHE A 264 3.12 -9.96 2.92
C PHE A 264 3.26 -8.57 3.54
N HIS A 265 2.66 -8.35 4.73
CA HIS A 265 2.69 -7.08 5.44
C HIS A 265 2.36 -5.89 4.52
N LYS A 266 1.40 -6.06 3.60
CA LYS A 266 1.23 -5.16 2.44
C LYS A 266 0.93 -3.72 2.85
N LEU A 267 0.09 -3.52 3.88
CA LEU A 267 -0.23 -2.18 4.37
C LEU A 267 0.96 -1.53 5.06
N THR A 268 1.77 -2.30 5.80
CA THR A 268 3.03 -1.78 6.36
C THR A 268 3.99 -1.37 5.25
N GLN A 269 4.14 -2.19 4.19
CA GLN A 269 4.98 -1.83 3.03
C GLN A 269 4.44 -0.59 2.31
N TRP A 270 3.12 -0.52 2.14
CA TRP A 270 2.46 0.63 1.51
C TRP A 270 2.69 1.92 2.31
N LEU A 271 2.62 1.81 3.63
CA LEU A 271 2.95 2.91 4.53
C LEU A 271 4.43 3.29 4.40
N THR A 272 5.35 2.31 4.40
CA THR A 272 6.78 2.60 4.23
C THR A 272 7.05 3.40 2.96
N TYR A 273 6.57 2.95 1.80
CA TYR A 273 6.67 3.70 0.54
C TYR A 273 6.14 5.14 0.67
N SER A 274 4.98 5.29 1.32
CA SER A 274 4.33 6.59 1.49
C SER A 274 5.08 7.54 2.43
N LEU A 275 5.68 7.03 3.51
CA LEU A 275 6.42 7.84 4.48
C LEU A 275 7.80 8.28 3.96
N LEU A 276 8.40 7.54 3.03
CA LEU A 276 9.68 7.95 2.40
C LEU A 276 9.55 9.28 1.64
N ILE A 277 8.36 9.60 1.11
CA ILE A 277 8.12 10.83 0.35
C ILE A 277 8.37 12.09 1.20
N PRO A 278 7.71 12.32 2.35
CA PRO A 278 7.99 13.49 3.18
C PRO A 278 9.40 13.52 3.76
N PHE A 279 10.01 12.38 4.10
CA PHE A 279 11.42 12.36 4.53
C PHE A 279 12.37 12.92 3.46
N LYS A 280 12.21 12.48 2.21
CA LYS A 280 13.04 12.96 1.08
C LYS A 280 12.70 14.40 0.69
N SER A 281 11.43 14.73 0.58
CA SER A 281 10.99 16.00 -0.01
C SER A 281 11.01 17.16 0.98
N LEU A 282 10.64 16.94 2.24
CA LEU A 282 10.52 18.00 3.25
C LEU A 282 11.77 18.09 4.13
N LEU A 283 12.34 16.96 4.54
CA LEU A 283 13.52 16.93 5.43
C LEU A 283 14.84 16.67 4.70
N LYS A 284 14.79 16.39 3.38
CA LYS A 284 15.97 16.11 2.54
C LYS A 284 16.83 14.96 3.08
N VAL A 285 16.20 13.97 3.72
CA VAL A 285 16.87 12.82 4.31
C VAL A 285 17.32 11.86 3.19
N PRO A 286 18.62 11.53 3.08
CA PRO A 286 19.09 10.45 2.20
C PRO A 286 18.50 9.12 2.66
N VAL A 287 18.07 8.27 1.74
CA VAL A 287 17.47 6.96 2.09
C VAL A 287 18.33 5.84 1.51
N VAL A 288 18.52 4.78 2.29
CA VAL A 288 19.27 3.58 1.88
C VAL A 288 18.43 2.32 2.05
N ASN A 289 18.76 1.29 1.27
CA ASN A 289 18.10 -0.02 1.26
C ASN A 289 16.63 -0.01 0.79
N GLU A 290 16.25 0.93 -0.08
CA GLU A 290 14.90 0.99 -0.66
C GLU A 290 14.56 -0.23 -1.52
N GLU A 291 15.56 -0.85 -2.13
CA GLU A 291 15.44 -2.07 -2.92
C GLU A 291 15.00 -3.30 -2.09
N LEU A 292 15.05 -3.20 -0.75
CA LEU A 292 14.51 -4.23 0.13
C LEU A 292 12.98 -4.23 0.20
N LEU A 293 12.33 -3.11 -0.12
CA LEU A 293 10.88 -3.10 -0.29
C LEU A 293 10.47 -3.97 -1.48
N THR A 294 9.32 -4.62 -1.36
CA THR A 294 8.81 -5.54 -2.38
C THR A 294 7.61 -4.95 -3.11
N GLY A 295 7.27 -5.54 -4.26
CA GLY A 295 6.09 -5.16 -5.00
C GLY A 295 4.83 -5.38 -4.18
N LEU A 296 3.87 -4.45 -4.23
CA LEU A 296 2.66 -4.53 -3.42
C LEU A 296 1.67 -5.53 -4.01
N PRO A 297 1.35 -6.65 -3.32
CA PRO A 297 0.48 -7.70 -3.85
C PRO A 297 -0.99 -7.35 -3.62
N GLU A 298 -1.42 -6.24 -4.22
CA GLU A 298 -2.82 -5.82 -4.26
C GLU A 298 -3.46 -6.16 -5.61
N TYR A 299 -4.78 -6.01 -5.66
CA TYR A 299 -5.59 -6.55 -6.76
C TYR A 299 -5.31 -5.93 -8.13
N ARG A 300 -4.76 -4.71 -8.24
CA ARG A 300 -4.42 -4.14 -9.57
C ARG A 300 -3.15 -4.74 -10.12
N ASN A 301 -2.10 -4.78 -9.31
CA ASN A 301 -0.82 -5.40 -9.65
C ASN A 301 -0.99 -6.89 -9.90
N GLY A 302 -1.69 -7.59 -8.99
CA GLY A 302 -1.98 -9.01 -9.18
C GLY A 302 -2.91 -9.26 -10.36
N GLY A 303 -3.89 -8.37 -10.55
CA GLY A 303 -4.90 -8.50 -11.59
C GLY A 303 -4.31 -8.37 -12.98
N LEU A 304 -3.31 -7.49 -13.14
CA LEU A 304 -2.55 -7.33 -14.38
C LEU A 304 -1.99 -8.66 -14.90
N PHE A 305 -1.38 -9.47 -14.03
CA PHE A 305 -0.79 -10.76 -14.42
C PHE A 305 -1.84 -11.81 -14.76
N VAL A 306 -3.04 -11.71 -14.20
CA VAL A 306 -4.14 -12.62 -14.50
C VAL A 306 -4.83 -12.22 -15.81
N ASP A 307 -5.16 -10.94 -15.95
CA ASP A 307 -5.86 -10.38 -17.11
C ASP A 307 -5.06 -10.47 -18.42
N LEU A 308 -3.73 -10.50 -18.33
CA LEU A 308 -2.82 -10.67 -19.47
C LEU A 308 -2.25 -12.10 -19.57
N GLY A 309 -2.78 -13.05 -18.80
CA GLY A 309 -2.54 -14.48 -19.00
C GLY A 309 -1.22 -15.03 -18.46
N VAL A 310 -0.42 -14.25 -17.71
CA VAL A 310 0.76 -14.77 -17.00
C VAL A 310 0.35 -15.79 -15.93
N LEU A 311 -0.79 -15.55 -15.28
CA LEU A 311 -1.42 -16.47 -14.33
C LEU A 311 -2.84 -16.80 -14.79
N THR A 312 -3.16 -18.08 -14.90
CA THR A 312 -4.52 -18.55 -15.24
C THR A 312 -5.01 -19.50 -14.16
N LEU A 313 -6.27 -19.37 -13.70
CA LEU A 313 -6.82 -20.31 -12.74
C LEU A 313 -6.87 -21.72 -13.34
N ARG A 314 -6.55 -22.73 -12.53
CA ARG A 314 -6.78 -24.13 -12.90
C ARG A 314 -8.29 -24.41 -13.01
N PRO A 315 -8.72 -25.42 -13.80
CA PRO A 315 -10.14 -25.71 -14.03
C PRO A 315 -10.98 -25.97 -12.77
N GLU A 316 -10.36 -26.52 -11.73
CA GLU A 316 -10.96 -26.73 -10.40
C GLU A 316 -11.26 -25.43 -9.61
N PHE A 317 -10.79 -24.27 -10.08
CA PHE A 317 -11.05 -22.96 -9.49
C PHE A 317 -11.88 -22.09 -10.43
N SER A 318 -12.60 -21.12 -9.87
CA SER A 318 -13.49 -20.23 -10.61
C SER A 318 -13.19 -18.76 -10.36
N TYR A 319 -13.26 -17.95 -11.42
CA TYR A 319 -13.22 -16.49 -11.36
C TYR A 319 -14.49 -15.88 -10.73
N ALA A 320 -15.59 -16.64 -10.66
CA ALA A 320 -16.83 -16.20 -10.04
C ALA A 320 -16.85 -16.43 -8.52
N THR A 321 -15.92 -17.23 -7.99
CA THR A 321 -15.82 -17.50 -6.55
C THR A 321 -15.18 -16.33 -5.83
N GLU A 322 -15.78 -15.89 -4.73
CA GLU A 322 -15.18 -14.97 -3.79
C GLU A 322 -14.38 -15.75 -2.74
N TYR A 323 -13.05 -15.59 -2.75
CA TYR A 323 -12.13 -16.37 -1.94
C TYR A 323 -11.85 -15.69 -0.59
N GLU A 324 -11.66 -16.52 0.45
CA GLU A 324 -11.12 -16.03 1.73
C GLU A 324 -9.66 -15.57 1.56
N PRO A 325 -9.21 -14.53 2.29
CA PRO A 325 -7.82 -14.08 2.28
C PRO A 325 -6.80 -15.18 2.61
N SER A 326 -7.19 -16.16 3.43
CA SER A 326 -6.38 -17.30 3.84
C SER A 326 -6.34 -18.45 2.81
N SER A 327 -7.17 -18.39 1.77
CA SER A 327 -7.25 -19.45 0.79
C SER A 327 -5.95 -19.59 -0.01
N VAL A 328 -5.66 -20.81 -0.45
CA VAL A 328 -4.50 -21.09 -1.30
C VAL A 328 -4.49 -20.20 -2.55
N THR A 329 -5.66 -19.92 -3.14
CA THR A 329 -5.79 -19.07 -4.32
C THR A 329 -5.29 -17.65 -4.04
N ILE A 330 -5.73 -17.03 -2.94
CA ILE A 330 -5.30 -15.67 -2.62
C ILE A 330 -3.83 -15.62 -2.21
N VAL A 331 -3.38 -16.57 -1.39
CA VAL A 331 -2.00 -16.58 -0.90
C VAL A 331 -1.00 -16.87 -2.03
N GLU A 332 -1.30 -17.81 -2.95
CA GLU A 332 -0.47 -18.04 -4.14
C GLU A 332 -0.46 -16.82 -5.06
N TRP A 333 -1.62 -16.23 -5.34
CA TRP A 333 -1.72 -15.09 -6.24
C TRP A 333 -0.92 -13.90 -5.71
N ARG A 334 -1.04 -13.59 -4.42
CA ARG A 334 -0.29 -12.51 -3.78
C ARG A 334 1.21 -12.80 -3.75
N ALA A 335 1.62 -14.04 -3.47
CA ALA A 335 3.04 -14.42 -3.50
C ALA A 335 3.64 -14.32 -4.90
N MET A 336 2.91 -14.80 -5.92
CA MET A 336 3.32 -14.64 -7.31
C MET A 336 3.38 -13.18 -7.72
N THR A 337 2.45 -12.34 -7.26
CA THR A 337 2.46 -10.90 -7.56
C THR A 337 3.76 -10.24 -7.07
N VAL A 338 4.24 -10.57 -5.87
CA VAL A 338 5.51 -10.03 -5.33
C VAL A 338 6.68 -10.28 -6.29
N VAL A 339 6.87 -11.53 -6.71
CA VAL A 339 8.00 -11.92 -7.58
C VAL A 339 7.83 -11.53 -9.03
N LEU A 340 6.58 -11.49 -9.52
CA LEU A 340 6.29 -11.07 -10.89
C LEU A 340 6.49 -9.58 -11.08
N LEU A 341 6.30 -8.75 -10.05
CA LEU A 341 6.64 -7.33 -10.09
C LEU A 341 8.16 -7.11 -10.18
N ASP A 342 8.97 -7.88 -9.44
CA ASP A 342 10.43 -7.84 -9.55
C ASP A 342 10.88 -8.23 -10.98
N LYS A 343 10.28 -9.29 -11.56
CA LYS A 343 10.55 -9.67 -12.96
C LYS A 343 10.11 -8.59 -13.94
N LEU A 344 8.88 -8.09 -13.80
CA LEU A 344 8.32 -7.05 -14.68
C LEU A 344 9.20 -5.80 -14.71
N LEU A 345 9.75 -5.39 -13.56
CA LEU A 345 10.66 -4.26 -13.48
C LEU A 345 11.88 -4.43 -14.40
N ALA A 346 12.47 -5.63 -14.41
CA ALA A 346 13.60 -5.94 -15.28
C ALA A 346 13.21 -5.83 -16.77
N PHE A 347 12.07 -6.41 -17.16
CA PHE A 347 11.58 -6.34 -18.55
C PHE A 347 11.23 -4.91 -18.99
N VAL A 348 10.65 -4.10 -18.09
CA VAL A 348 10.32 -2.69 -18.34
C VAL A 348 11.60 -1.87 -18.52
N ASN A 349 12.58 -2.03 -17.63
CA ASN A 349 13.86 -1.32 -17.73
C ASN A 349 14.66 -1.72 -18.97
N GLU A 350 14.60 -2.98 -19.40
CA GLU A 350 15.22 -3.43 -20.65
C GLU A 350 14.67 -2.68 -21.87
N ARG A 351 13.33 -2.57 -21.96
CA ARG A 351 12.63 -1.89 -23.05
C ARG A 351 12.86 -0.39 -23.08
N LEU A 352 12.87 0.24 -21.90
CA LEU A 352 13.04 1.68 -21.77
C LEU A 352 14.50 2.12 -21.72
N LYS A 353 15.47 1.19 -21.71
CA LYS A 353 16.91 1.49 -21.66
C LYS A 353 17.37 2.58 -22.65
N PRO A 354 16.88 2.64 -23.91
CA PRO A 354 17.28 3.71 -24.83
C PRO A 354 16.78 5.11 -24.44
N GLU A 355 15.75 5.20 -23.60
CA GLU A 355 15.07 6.45 -23.23
C GLU A 355 15.37 6.90 -21.79
N LEU A 356 15.94 6.02 -20.96
CA LEU A 356 16.22 6.26 -19.56
C LEU A 356 17.65 6.75 -19.35
N SER A 357 17.82 7.78 -18.52
CA SER A 357 19.13 8.14 -17.98
C SER A 357 19.58 7.18 -16.87
N GLU A 358 18.63 6.65 -16.10
CA GLU A 358 18.83 5.70 -15.01
C GLU A 358 17.67 4.70 -15.00
N PRO A 359 17.88 3.43 -14.58
CA PRO A 359 16.80 2.46 -14.47
C PRO A 359 15.68 2.97 -13.55
N LEU A 360 14.43 2.70 -13.91
CA LEU A 360 13.30 2.95 -13.02
C LEU A 360 13.46 2.09 -11.76
N SER A 361 13.15 2.69 -10.62
CA SER A 361 12.97 1.96 -9.37
C SER A 361 11.65 1.19 -9.37
N LEU A 362 11.52 0.20 -8.46
CA LEU A 362 10.27 -0.51 -8.26
C LEU A 362 9.13 0.47 -7.92
N ALA A 363 9.36 1.45 -7.05
CA ALA A 363 8.38 2.47 -6.70
C ALA A 363 7.90 3.26 -7.92
N GLN A 364 8.78 3.65 -8.83
CA GLN A 364 8.39 4.37 -10.05
C GLN A 364 7.59 3.48 -11.01
N MET A 365 7.98 2.21 -11.18
CA MET A 365 7.25 1.25 -12.01
C MET A 365 5.88 0.88 -11.42
N LEU A 366 5.75 0.86 -10.09
CA LEU A 366 4.45 0.70 -9.43
C LEU A 366 3.53 1.87 -9.78
N GLU A 367 4.00 3.11 -9.57
CA GLU A 367 3.22 4.34 -9.78
C GLU A 367 2.81 4.57 -11.23
N ALA A 368 3.79 4.66 -12.14
CA ALA A 368 3.54 5.01 -13.54
C ALA A 368 3.11 3.81 -14.39
N GLY A 369 3.41 2.58 -13.93
CA GLY A 369 3.29 1.37 -14.72
C GLY A 369 2.21 0.44 -14.21
N SER A 370 2.63 -0.57 -13.44
CA SER A 370 1.81 -1.75 -13.10
C SER A 370 0.47 -1.41 -12.44
N TRP A 371 0.42 -0.47 -11.49
CA TRP A 371 -0.81 -0.14 -10.78
C TRP A 371 -1.84 0.54 -11.69
N LYS A 372 -1.39 1.47 -12.53
CA LYS A 372 -2.23 2.14 -13.55
C LYS A 372 -2.65 1.15 -14.64
N SER A 373 -1.72 0.31 -15.10
CA SER A 373 -1.96 -0.70 -16.12
C SER A 373 -3.01 -1.71 -15.68
N GLY A 374 -2.94 -2.20 -14.43
CA GLY A 374 -3.92 -3.10 -13.83
C GLY A 374 -5.33 -2.50 -13.84
N ARG A 375 -5.47 -1.20 -13.54
CA ARG A 375 -6.76 -0.50 -13.63
C ARG A 375 -7.26 -0.41 -15.08
N ILE A 376 -6.40 -0.05 -16.02
CA ILE A 376 -6.78 0.12 -17.44
C ILE A 376 -7.29 -1.21 -18.00
N ILE A 377 -6.54 -2.30 -17.80
CA ILE A 377 -6.93 -3.62 -18.33
C ILE A 377 -8.19 -4.15 -17.64
N ALA A 378 -8.33 -3.95 -16.33
CA ALA A 378 -9.54 -4.32 -15.61
C ALA A 378 -10.79 -3.58 -16.13
N LYS A 379 -10.68 -2.29 -16.42
CA LYS A 379 -11.79 -1.52 -17.03
C LYS A 379 -12.11 -2.00 -18.44
N LYS A 380 -11.10 -2.39 -19.23
CA LYS A 380 -11.30 -2.93 -20.58
C LYS A 380 -12.04 -4.27 -20.56
N LEU A 381 -11.64 -5.18 -19.67
CA LEU A 381 -12.18 -6.54 -19.61
C LEU A 381 -13.50 -6.63 -18.81
N ARG A 382 -13.68 -5.76 -17.82
CA ARG A 382 -14.87 -5.71 -16.95
C ARG A 382 -15.39 -4.27 -16.89
N PRO A 383 -16.00 -3.74 -17.96
CA PRO A 383 -16.37 -2.33 -18.06
C PRO A 383 -17.39 -1.87 -17.02
N SER A 384 -18.23 -2.77 -16.48
CA SER A 384 -19.20 -2.45 -15.44
C SER A 384 -18.53 -2.15 -14.10
N THR A 385 -17.61 -3.00 -13.64
CA THR A 385 -17.04 -2.92 -12.28
C THR A 385 -15.62 -2.34 -12.24
N ALA A 386 -14.87 -2.49 -13.34
CA ALA A 386 -13.40 -2.34 -13.37
C ALA A 386 -12.70 -3.10 -12.23
N GLY A 387 -13.32 -4.20 -11.78
CA GLY A 387 -12.90 -4.97 -10.63
C GLY A 387 -11.74 -5.90 -10.92
N SER A 388 -11.16 -6.44 -9.85
CA SER A 388 -10.17 -7.51 -9.90
C SER A 388 -10.70 -8.73 -10.65
N PRO A 389 -9.87 -9.46 -11.42
CA PRO A 389 -10.26 -10.75 -11.97
C PRO A 389 -10.41 -11.83 -10.87
N ILE A 390 -9.69 -11.71 -9.76
CA ILE A 390 -9.81 -12.60 -8.60
C ILE A 390 -10.57 -11.88 -7.49
N LEU A 391 -11.71 -12.43 -7.08
CA LEU A 391 -12.57 -11.85 -6.05
C LEU A 391 -12.11 -12.30 -4.66
N ILE A 392 -11.96 -11.34 -3.74
CA ILE A 392 -11.53 -11.56 -2.35
C ILE A 392 -12.60 -11.04 -1.42
N LYS A 393 -12.94 -11.83 -0.41
CA LYS A 393 -13.74 -11.37 0.73
C LYS A 393 -12.95 -10.37 1.54
N SER A 394 -13.43 -9.12 1.62
CA SER A 394 -12.80 -8.06 2.41
C SER A 394 -13.69 -7.60 3.56
N ASP A 395 -13.10 -7.46 4.73
CA ASP A 395 -13.71 -6.88 5.94
C ASP A 395 -13.25 -5.43 6.18
N GLY A 396 -12.54 -4.83 5.21
CA GLY A 396 -11.94 -3.50 5.34
C GLY A 396 -10.66 -3.46 6.19
N THR A 397 -10.10 -4.60 6.58
CA THR A 397 -8.84 -4.72 7.32
C THR A 397 -7.71 -5.39 6.52
N LEU A 398 -8.04 -5.86 5.31
CA LEU A 398 -7.15 -6.46 4.32
C LEU A 398 -7.47 -5.91 2.93
N PHE A 399 -6.45 -5.84 2.07
CA PHE A 399 -6.52 -5.24 0.74
C PHE A 399 -6.90 -6.25 -0.34
#